data_AF-A0A958YZJ5-F1
#
_entry.id   AF-A0A958YZJ5-F1
#
_cell.length_a   1.000
_cell.length_b   1.000
_cell.length_c   1.000
_cell.angle_alpha   90.00
_cell.angle_beta   90.00
_cell.angle_gamma   90.00
#
_symmetry.space_group_name_H-M   'P 1'
#
loop_
_entity.id
_entity.type
_entity.pdbx_description
1 polymer ?
#
loop_
_entity_poly.entity_id
_entity_poly.type
_entity_poly.pdbx_seq_one_letter_code
_entity_poly.pdbx_strand_id
1 'polypeptide(L)'
;MKLKHQFVEFMPDEIQEGVVYISLKYKSVIHKCACGCGNEVNTPLHPTGWKLLYDGESVSLKPSIGNWSYDCQSHYWITKDEI
;
A
#
# COMPACT_ATOMS: atom_id res chain seq x y z
N MET A 1 3.60 7.91 10.34
CA MET A 1 2.99 6.73 11.01
C MET A 1 3.73 5.48 10.55
N LYS A 2 4.07 4.53 11.44
CA LYS A 2 4.78 3.30 11.06
C LYS A 2 3.81 2.18 10.67
N LEU A 3 4.03 1.59 9.51
CA LEU A 3 3.30 0.47 8.95
C LEU A 3 4.08 -0.84 9.17
N LYS A 4 3.39 -1.96 8.98
CA LYS A 4 4.01 -3.27 8.77
C LYS A 4 3.74 -3.70 7.34
N HIS A 5 4.69 -4.31 6.68
CA HIS A 5 4.46 -4.94 5.38
C HIS A 5 4.36 -6.46 5.55
N GLN A 6 3.54 -7.10 4.72
CA GLN A 6 3.40 -8.55 4.70
C GLN A 6 3.31 -9.05 3.27
N PHE A 7 4.26 -9.92 2.90
CA PHE A 7 4.19 -10.63 1.64
C PHE A 7 3.21 -11.79 1.76
N VAL A 8 2.26 -11.84 0.83
CA VAL A 8 1.21 -12.85 0.77
C VAL A 8 1.10 -13.39 -0.65
N GLU A 9 0.73 -14.67 -0.78
CA GLU A 9 0.39 -15.20 -2.09
C GLU A 9 -0.97 -14.67 -2.55
N PHE A 10 -1.98 -14.80 -1.69
CA PHE A 10 -3.35 -14.33 -1.89
C PHE A 10 -3.67 -13.21 -0.90
N MET A 11 -4.43 -12.22 -1.35
CA MET A 11 -4.88 -11.14 -0.46
C MET A 11 -5.84 -11.73 0.59
N PRO A 12 -5.72 -11.33 1.87
CA PRO A 12 -6.65 -11.79 2.89
C PRO A 12 -8.03 -11.19 2.65
N ASP A 13 -9.08 -11.86 3.14
CA ASP A 13 -10.46 -11.38 3.04
C ASP A 13 -10.68 -10.08 3.84
N GLU A 14 -9.89 -9.87 4.91
CA GLU A 14 -9.93 -8.68 5.74
C GLU A 14 -8.58 -7.96 5.74
N ILE A 15 -8.57 -6.71 5.28
CA ILE A 15 -7.39 -5.85 5.26
C ILE A 15 -7.29 -5.11 6.61
N GLN A 16 -6.21 -5.37 7.35
CA GLN A 16 -5.97 -4.74 8.64
C GLN A 16 -5.40 -3.31 8.53
N GLU A 17 -5.78 -2.46 9.48
CA GLU A 17 -5.19 -1.13 9.64
C GLU A 17 -3.69 -1.21 9.96
N GLY A 18 -2.91 -0.32 9.35
CA GLY A 18 -1.46 -0.27 9.53
C GLY A 18 -0.66 -1.42 8.89
N VAL A 19 -1.30 -2.29 8.10
CA VAL A 19 -0.63 -3.38 7.37
C VAL A 19 -0.72 -3.16 5.86
N VAL A 20 0.43 -3.31 5.19
CA VAL A 20 0.58 -3.25 3.74
C VAL A 20 0.78 -4.67 3.20
N TYR A 21 -0.28 -5.23 2.61
CA TYR A 21 -0.23 -6.56 2.02
C TYR A 21 0.30 -6.49 0.59
N ILE A 22 1.25 -7.34 0.27
CA ILE A 22 1.96 -7.33 -1.01
C ILE A 22 1.87 -8.73 -1.62
N SER A 23 1.21 -8.83 -2.78
CA SER A 23 1.28 -10.03 -3.61
C SER A 23 2.12 -9.78 -4.85
N LEU A 24 3.29 -10.40 -4.90
CA LEU A 24 4.15 -10.37 -6.08
C LEU A 24 3.56 -11.22 -7.22
N LYS A 25 2.85 -12.31 -6.89
CA LYS A 25 2.17 -13.20 -7.85
C LYS A 25 1.11 -12.45 -8.64
N TYR A 26 0.28 -11.66 -7.94
CA TYR A 26 -0.80 -10.87 -8.53
C TYR A 26 -0.42 -9.42 -8.80
N LYS A 27 0.84 -9.03 -8.54
CA LYS A 27 1.38 -7.69 -8.79
C LYS A 27 0.50 -6.60 -8.16
N SER A 28 0.10 -6.78 -6.92
CA SER A 28 -0.81 -5.87 -6.22
C SER A 28 -0.36 -5.63 -4.80
N VAL A 29 -0.58 -4.40 -4.33
CA VAL A 29 -0.36 -4.00 -2.95
C VAL A 29 -1.65 -3.37 -2.43
N ILE A 30 -2.14 -3.87 -1.29
CA ILE A 30 -3.40 -3.43 -0.69
C ILE A 30 -3.16 -3.07 0.78
N HIS A 31 -3.73 -1.95 1.21
CA HIS A 31 -3.72 -1.49 2.59
C HIS A 31 -4.95 -0.64 2.89
N LYS A 32 -5.25 -0.44 4.18
CA LYS A 32 -6.24 0.55 4.60
C LYS A 32 -5.70 1.97 4.44
N CYS A 33 -6.59 2.89 4.09
CA CYS A 33 -6.24 4.26 3.80
C CYS A 33 -5.62 4.94 5.03
N ALA A 34 -4.41 5.45 4.83
CA ALA A 34 -3.56 6.01 5.87
C ALA A 34 -4.15 7.18 6.68
N CYS A 35 -5.16 7.85 6.15
CA CYS A 35 -5.85 8.92 6.87
C CYS A 35 -6.80 8.39 7.96
N GLY A 36 -7.00 7.07 8.05
CA GLY A 36 -7.86 6.42 9.04
C GLY A 36 -9.34 6.34 8.64
N CYS A 37 -9.68 6.60 7.37
CA CYS A 37 -11.07 6.51 6.91
C CYS A 37 -11.56 5.07 6.65
N GLY A 38 -10.70 4.06 6.79
CA GLY A 38 -11.05 2.64 6.63
C GLY A 38 -11.25 2.15 5.19
N ASN A 39 -11.08 3.02 4.19
CA ASN A 39 -11.15 2.62 2.77
C ASN A 39 -9.96 1.74 2.39
N GLU A 40 -10.18 0.76 1.52
CA GLU A 40 -9.11 -0.08 0.99
C GLU A 40 -8.49 0.55 -0.25
N VAL A 41 -7.18 0.74 -0.20
CA VAL A 41 -6.39 1.32 -1.27
C VAL A 41 -5.71 0.19 -2.01
N ASN A 42 -5.98 0.07 -3.31
CA ASN A 42 -5.28 -0.87 -4.18
C ASN A 42 -4.25 -0.13 -5.03
N THR A 43 -3.00 -0.57 -4.95
CA THR A 43 -1.88 -0.05 -5.72
C THR A 43 -1.30 -1.18 -6.60
N PRO A 44 -1.79 -1.32 -7.84
CA PRO A 44 -1.30 -2.34 -8.77
C PRO A 44 0.13 -2.01 -9.21
N LEU A 45 1.01 -3.00 -9.14
CA LEU A 45 2.42 -2.90 -9.52
C LEU A 45 2.56 -3.05 -11.03
N HIS A 46 3.11 -2.03 -11.69
CA HIS A 46 3.25 -1.98 -13.14
C HIS A 46 4.50 -1.20 -13.55
N PRO A 47 5.20 -1.56 -14.65
CA PRO A 47 6.38 -0.83 -15.12
C PRO A 47 6.17 0.67 -15.31
N THR A 48 4.97 1.07 -15.74
CA THR A 48 4.55 2.47 -15.94
C THR A 48 3.67 3.02 -14.80
N GLY A 49 3.35 2.20 -13.79
CA GLY A 49 2.48 2.56 -12.67
C GLY A 49 3.23 2.59 -11.34
N TRP A 50 2.59 2.06 -10.29
CA TRP A 50 3.25 1.95 -8.99
C TRP A 50 4.38 0.92 -9.01
N LYS A 51 5.43 1.27 -8.29
CA LYS A 51 6.64 0.47 -8.09
C LYS A 51 6.82 0.25 -6.60
N LEU A 52 7.04 -1.00 -6.24
CA LEU A 52 7.47 -1.41 -4.92
C LEU A 52 9.00 -1.44 -4.89
N LEU A 53 9.59 -0.79 -3.89
CA LEU A 53 10.98 -0.95 -3.52
C LEU A 53 11.02 -1.71 -2.21
N TYR A 54 11.79 -2.80 -2.17
CA TYR A 54 12.02 -3.60 -0.98
C TYR A 54 13.52 -3.83 -0.84
N ASP A 55 14.09 -3.41 0.29
CA ASP A 55 15.53 -3.50 0.57
C ASP A 55 15.91 -4.71 1.44
N GLY A 56 14.94 -5.58 1.74
CA GLY A 56 15.11 -6.71 2.65
C GLY A 56 14.58 -6.44 4.05
N GLU A 57 14.37 -5.16 4.42
CA GLU A 57 13.90 -4.76 5.75
C GLU A 57 12.62 -3.93 5.71
N SER A 58 12.46 -3.07 4.70
CA SER A 58 11.35 -2.11 4.62
C SER A 58 10.84 -1.95 3.19
N VAL A 59 9.60 -1.47 3.05
CA VAL A 59 9.01 -1.21 1.73
C VAL A 59 8.77 0.28 1.48
N SER A 60 8.90 0.65 0.21
CA SER A 60 8.49 1.97 -0.29
C SER A 60 7.67 1.82 -1.56
N LEU A 61 6.70 2.72 -1.76
CA LEU A 61 5.89 2.80 -2.97
C LEU A 61 6.16 4.11 -3.70
N LYS A 62 6.31 4.02 -5.02
CA LYS A 62 6.46 5.18 -5.91
C LYS A 62 5.61 5.01 -7.17
N PRO A 63 4.91 6.04 -7.65
CA PRO A 63 4.80 7.38 -7.08
C PRO A 63 3.95 7.40 -5.78
N SER A 64 3.71 8.59 -5.25
CA SER A 64 2.77 8.81 -4.14
C SER A 64 1.41 8.18 -4.39
N ILE A 65 0.69 7.89 -3.31
CA ILE A 65 -0.68 7.39 -3.35
C ILE A 65 -1.63 8.58 -3.21
N GLY A 66 -2.48 8.77 -4.21
CA GLY A 66 -3.52 9.81 -4.21
C GLY A 66 -4.90 9.19 -4.30
N ASN A 67 -5.73 9.42 -3.30
CA ASN A 67 -7.06 8.85 -3.17
C ASN A 67 -8.15 9.86 -3.53
N TRP A 68 -8.02 10.55 -4.67
CA TRP A 68 -8.92 11.63 -5.11
C TRP A 68 -10.36 11.18 -5.37
N SER A 69 -10.56 9.87 -5.58
CA SER A 69 -11.89 9.26 -5.73
C SER A 69 -12.57 8.97 -4.39
N TYR A 70 -11.89 9.11 -3.26
CA TYR A 70 -12.47 8.95 -1.93
C TYR A 70 -12.80 10.31 -1.33
N ASP A 71 -13.80 10.35 -0.45
CA ASP A 71 -14.20 11.58 0.25
C ASP A 71 -13.05 12.20 1.05
N CYS A 72 -12.12 11.37 1.55
CA CYS A 72 -10.96 11.85 2.29
C CYS A 72 -9.92 12.57 1.42
N GLN A 73 -9.93 12.37 0.10
CA GLN A 73 -8.99 12.95 -0.88
C GLN A 73 -7.52 12.91 -0.42
N SER A 74 -7.15 11.89 0.36
CA SER A 74 -5.85 11.84 1.02
C SER A 74 -4.73 11.63 0.01
N HIS A 75 -3.59 12.27 0.25
CA HIS A 75 -2.38 12.11 -0.54
C HIS A 75 -1.20 11.87 0.37
N TYR A 76 -0.44 10.80 0.12
CA TYR A 76 0.68 10.42 0.98
C TYR A 76 1.71 9.54 0.25
N TRP A 77 2.83 9.33 0.91
CA TRP A 77 3.88 8.42 0.49
C TRP A 77 3.94 7.23 1.44
N ILE A 78 4.40 6.08 0.95
CA ILE A 78 4.89 5.01 1.81
C ILE A 78 6.39 4.92 1.52
N THR A 79 7.22 5.29 2.48
CA THR A 79 8.70 5.28 2.36
C THR A 79 9.28 4.62 3.59
N LYS A 80 10.02 3.52 3.40
CA LYS A 80 10.62 2.72 4.48
C LYS A 80 9.63 2.36 5.59
N ASP A 81 8.48 1.81 5.19
CA ASP A 81 7.36 1.48 6.08
C ASP A 81 6.71 2.68 6.81
N GLU A 82 6.97 3.91 6.37
CA GLU A 82 6.40 5.12 7.00
C GLU A 82 5.54 5.93 6.03
N ILE A 83 4.50 6.53 6.61
CA ILE A 83 3.61 7.53 6.00
C ILE A 83 3.88 8.91 6.58
#